data_AF-A0A966KDA4-F1
#
_entry.id   AF-A0A966KDA4-F1
#
_cell.length_a   1.000
_cell.length_b   1.000
_cell.length_c   1.000
_cell.angle_alpha   90.00
_cell.angle_beta   90.00
_cell.angle_gamma   90.00
#
_symmetry.space_group_name_H-M   'P 1'
#
loop_
_entity.id
_entity.type
_entity.pdbx_description
1 polymer ?
#
loop_
_entity_poly.entity_id
_entity_poly.type
_entity_poly.pdbx_seq_one_letter_code
_entity_poly.pdbx_strand_id
1 'polypeptide(L)'
;MNPTLAALLSTILFSTSDDEGNPLDDRFTISDVCAIDAKRLYAEYQQFLTKVETKIKEKIGDNWNSIDEFYDIAFPSENQTEHDYILTRNQHGAGFWDGDWNKNVSEILSDAAHSQIPIEAYEGRDGKVYLY
;
A
#
# COMPACT_ATOMS: atom_id res chain seq x y z
N MET A 1 10.99 -0.82 13.77
CA MET A 1 9.71 -1.18 13.13
C MET A 1 10.05 -1.81 11.78
N ASN A 2 9.24 -2.75 11.26
CA ASN A 2 9.45 -3.30 9.92
C ASN A 2 9.32 -2.18 8.86
N PRO A 3 10.30 -1.96 7.96
CA PRO A 3 10.25 -0.91 6.93
C PRO A 3 8.98 -0.93 6.07
N THR A 4 8.57 -2.10 5.58
CA THR A 4 7.32 -2.28 4.81
C THR A 4 6.10 -1.80 5.61
N LEU A 5 5.99 -2.22 6.88
CA LEU A 5 4.86 -1.78 7.71
C LEU A 5 4.91 -0.26 7.96
N ALA A 6 6.10 0.30 8.17
CA ALA A 6 6.24 1.74 8.34
C ALA A 6 5.78 2.51 7.08
N ALA A 7 6.15 2.04 5.88
CA ALA A 7 5.75 2.65 4.62
C ALA A 7 4.23 2.57 4.37
N LEU A 8 3.62 1.41 4.62
CA LEU A 8 2.16 1.23 4.51
C LEU A 8 1.42 2.20 5.44
N LEU A 9 1.82 2.28 6.71
CA LEU A 9 1.19 3.16 7.69
C LEU A 9 1.43 4.64 7.37
N SER A 10 2.64 5.00 6.95
CA SER A 10 2.95 6.37 6.56
C SER A 10 2.10 6.82 5.38
N THR A 11 1.89 5.95 4.39
CA THR A 11 1.07 6.28 3.21
C THR A 11 -0.40 6.46 3.59
N ILE A 12 -0.94 5.62 4.48
CA ILE A 12 -2.31 5.78 4.98
C ILE A 12 -2.51 7.14 5.65
N LEU A 13 -1.59 7.54 6.54
CA LEU A 13 -1.69 8.81 7.25
C LEU A 13 -1.57 10.00 6.30
N PHE A 14 -0.68 9.89 5.31
CA PHE A 14 -0.50 10.90 4.27
C PHE A 14 -1.71 11.06 3.35
N SER A 15 -2.33 9.95 2.94
CA SER A 15 -3.42 9.95 1.95
C SER A 15 -4.81 10.12 2.56
N THR A 16 -4.94 10.13 3.88
CA THR A 16 -6.22 10.24 4.59
C THR A 16 -6.32 11.57 5.32
N SER A 17 -7.52 12.14 5.33
CA SER A 17 -7.85 13.34 6.09
C SER A 17 -8.94 13.06 7.13
N ASP A 18 -8.98 13.87 8.18
CA ASP A 18 -10.08 13.85 9.15
C ASP A 18 -11.38 14.44 8.57
N ASP A 19 -12.45 14.44 9.36
CA ASP A 19 -13.77 14.96 8.97
C ASP A 19 -13.77 16.46 8.61
N GLU A 20 -12.74 17.20 9.04
CA GLU A 20 -12.54 18.62 8.72
C GLU A 20 -11.66 18.82 7.48
N GLY A 21 -11.12 17.74 6.91
CA GLY A 21 -10.25 17.75 5.75
C GLY A 21 -8.78 18.01 6.08
N ASN A 22 -8.37 17.92 7.35
CA ASN A 22 -6.96 18.03 7.73
C ASN A 22 -6.27 16.68 7.50
N PRO A 23 -5.08 16.64 6.84
CA PRO A 23 -4.29 15.43 6.72
C PRO A 23 -3.98 14.79 8.08
N LEU A 24 -4.04 13.46 8.17
CA LEU A 24 -3.76 12.77 9.43
C LEU A 24 -2.28 12.79 9.80
N ASP A 25 -1.38 12.83 8.82
CA ASP A 25 0.08 12.88 9.03
C ASP A 25 0.58 14.21 9.61
N ASP A 26 -0.23 15.27 9.61
CA ASP A 26 0.07 16.53 10.31
C ASP A 26 0.05 16.37 11.85
N ARG A 27 -0.72 15.39 12.35
CA ARG A 27 -1.00 15.22 13.79
C ARG A 27 -0.59 13.87 14.34
N PHE A 28 -0.55 12.84 13.49
CA PHE A 28 -0.30 11.47 13.88
C PHE A 28 0.97 10.94 13.25
N THR A 29 1.63 10.05 13.98
CA THR A 29 2.74 9.26 13.47
C THR A 29 2.33 7.79 13.36
N ILE A 30 3.14 6.99 12.68
CA ILE A 30 2.93 5.53 12.60
C ILE A 30 2.87 4.84 13.98
N SER A 31 3.40 5.48 15.05
CA SER A 31 3.32 4.96 16.43
C SER A 31 1.95 5.17 17.09
N ASP A 32 1.11 6.01 16.47
CA ASP A 32 -0.25 6.31 16.93
C ASP A 32 -1.28 5.39 16.31
N VAL A 33 -0.91 4.59 15.31
CA VAL A 33 -1.79 3.57 14.73
C VAL A 33 -1.96 2.40 15.70
N CYS A 34 -3.20 1.95 15.86
CA CYS A 34 -3.57 0.77 16.63
C CYS A 34 -2.73 -0.45 16.22
N ALA A 35 -2.02 -1.04 17.18
CA ALA A 35 -1.07 -2.13 16.92
C ALA A 35 -1.75 -3.40 16.38
N ILE A 36 -3.04 -3.62 16.66
CA ILE A 36 -3.81 -4.75 16.13
C ILE A 36 -4.10 -4.52 14.65
N ASP A 37 -4.54 -3.31 14.28
CA ASP A 37 -4.85 -2.96 12.91
C ASP A 37 -3.60 -2.90 12.03
N ALA A 38 -2.49 -2.36 12.54
CA ALA A 38 -1.20 -2.38 11.87
C ALA A 38 -0.75 -3.82 11.54
N LYS A 39 -0.96 -4.77 12.46
CA LYS A 39 -0.66 -6.20 12.21
C LYS A 39 -1.58 -6.81 11.17
N ARG A 40 -2.87 -6.46 11.19
CA ARG A 40 -3.85 -6.90 10.18
C ARG A 40 -3.46 -6.41 8.79
N LEU A 41 -3.17 -5.11 8.65
CA LEU A 41 -2.73 -4.50 7.40
C LEU A 41 -1.48 -5.20 6.84
N TYR A 42 -0.48 -5.44 7.69
CA TYR A 42 0.73 -6.14 7.25
C TYR A 42 0.41 -7.54 6.72
N ALA A 43 -0.44 -8.30 7.41
CA ALA A 43 -0.84 -9.63 6.97
C ALA A 43 -1.62 -9.60 5.64
N GLU A 44 -2.51 -8.63 5.45
CA GLU A 44 -3.24 -8.42 4.20
C GLU A 44 -2.29 -8.06 3.03
N TYR A 45 -1.27 -7.24 3.29
CA TYR A 45 -0.25 -6.91 2.30
C TYR A 45 0.58 -8.14 1.90
N GLN A 46 0.98 -8.98 2.87
CA GLN A 46 1.69 -10.24 2.57
C GLN A 46 0.85 -11.20 1.72
N GLN A 47 -0.47 -11.26 1.97
CA GLN A 47 -1.40 -12.02 1.13
C GLN A 47 -1.53 -11.44 -0.28
N PHE A 48 -1.57 -10.11 -0.39
CA PHE A 48 -1.53 -9.41 -1.67
C PHE A 48 -0.27 -9.79 -2.46
N LEU A 49 0.92 -9.67 -1.86
CA LEU A 49 2.20 -10.03 -2.48
C LEU A 49 2.17 -11.48 -3.00
N THR A 50 1.79 -12.43 -2.14
CA THR A 50 1.70 -13.86 -2.53
C THR A 50 0.79 -14.07 -3.75
N LYS A 51 -0.35 -13.38 -3.78
CA LYS A 51 -1.34 -13.47 -4.86
C LYS A 51 -0.81 -12.89 -6.16
N VAL A 52 -0.18 -11.71 -6.13
CA VAL A 52 0.33 -11.06 -7.34
C VAL A 52 1.57 -11.77 -7.86
N GLU A 53 2.48 -12.21 -7.00
CA GLU A 53 3.68 -12.97 -7.38
C GLU A 53 3.29 -14.25 -8.13
N THR A 54 2.27 -14.96 -7.64
CA THR A 54 1.73 -16.14 -8.31
C THR A 54 1.22 -15.81 -9.71
N LYS A 55 0.40 -14.75 -9.85
CA LYS A 55 -0.15 -14.32 -11.14
C LYS A 55 0.92 -13.82 -12.12
N ILE A 56 1.91 -13.09 -11.61
CA ILE A 56 3.05 -12.62 -12.40
C ILE A 56 3.82 -13.83 -12.91
N LYS A 57 4.13 -14.80 -12.04
CA LYS A 57 4.79 -16.06 -12.41
C LYS A 57 4.03 -16.82 -13.50
N GLU A 58 2.72 -16.91 -13.41
CA GLU A 58 1.87 -17.54 -14.43
C GLU A 58 1.93 -16.79 -15.78
N LYS A 59 2.02 -15.46 -15.77
CA LYS A 59 1.97 -14.63 -16.99
C LYS A 59 3.32 -14.52 -17.70
N ILE A 60 4.41 -14.37 -16.96
CA ILE A 60 5.73 -14.02 -17.54
C ILE A 60 6.85 -15.01 -17.18
N GLY A 61 6.56 -16.08 -16.42
CA GLY A 61 7.54 -17.05 -15.94
C GLY A 61 8.16 -16.66 -14.59
N ASP A 62 9.13 -17.43 -14.10
CA ASP A 62 9.72 -17.29 -12.75
C ASP A 62 11.18 -16.85 -12.73
N ASN A 63 11.66 -16.26 -13.83
CA ASN A 63 13.02 -15.73 -13.93
C ASN A 63 13.09 -14.26 -13.47
N TRP A 64 12.69 -14.00 -12.23
CA TRP A 64 12.74 -12.70 -11.54
C TRP A 64 12.79 -12.94 -10.02
N ASN A 65 13.34 -12.00 -9.24
CA ASN A 65 13.53 -12.21 -7.79
C ASN A 65 12.54 -11.46 -6.90
N SER A 66 12.09 -10.27 -7.32
CA SER A 66 11.15 -9.42 -6.57
C SER A 66 10.24 -8.66 -7.53
N ILE A 67 9.06 -8.27 -7.05
CA ILE A 67 8.14 -7.37 -7.75
C ILE A 67 8.84 -6.05 -8.13
N ASP A 68 9.81 -5.61 -7.32
CA ASP A 68 10.59 -4.38 -7.56
C ASP A 68 11.44 -4.44 -8.84
N GLU A 69 11.64 -5.61 -9.45
CA GLU A 69 12.31 -5.70 -10.76
C GLU A 69 11.43 -5.20 -11.92
N PHE A 70 10.14 -4.94 -11.66
CA PHE A 70 9.17 -4.47 -12.65
C PHE A 70 8.97 -2.96 -12.66
N TYR A 71 9.83 -2.17 -12.02
CA TYR A 71 9.83 -0.73 -12.26
C TYR A 71 10.33 -0.41 -13.68
N ASP A 72 9.56 0.38 -14.42
CA ASP A 72 9.95 0.90 -15.74
C ASP A 72 10.70 2.26 -15.62
N ILE A 73 10.99 2.70 -14.39
CA ILE A 73 11.73 3.93 -14.07
C ILE A 73 13.11 3.64 -13.48
N ALA A 74 14.08 4.50 -13.78
CA ALA A 74 15.48 4.31 -13.37
C ALA A 74 15.73 4.49 -11.86
N PHE A 75 14.87 5.26 -11.18
CA PHE A 75 15.02 5.64 -9.78
C PHE A 75 13.66 5.58 -9.08
N PRO A 76 13.15 4.38 -8.75
CA PRO A 76 11.93 4.26 -7.97
C PRO A 76 12.11 4.86 -6.58
N SER A 77 11.02 5.38 -6.01
CA SER A 77 11.02 5.85 -4.63
C SER A 77 11.25 4.69 -3.66
N GLU A 78 11.76 4.98 -2.47
CA GLU A 78 11.88 3.98 -1.42
C GLU A 78 10.48 3.48 -1.02
N ASN A 79 10.29 2.15 -0.97
CA ASN A 79 9.00 1.51 -0.66
C ASN A 79 7.85 1.92 -1.62
N GLN A 80 8.16 2.15 -2.90
CA GLN A 80 7.17 2.51 -3.93
C GLN A 80 6.05 1.45 -4.03
N THR A 81 6.35 0.16 -3.91
CA THR A 81 5.34 -0.92 -3.89
C THR A 81 4.30 -0.72 -2.79
N GLU A 82 4.72 -0.43 -1.56
CA GLU A 82 3.82 -0.21 -0.42
C GLU A 82 2.96 1.04 -0.61
N HIS A 83 3.59 2.11 -1.11
CA HIS A 83 2.91 3.38 -1.38
C HIS A 83 1.81 3.19 -2.44
N ASP A 84 2.17 2.62 -3.58
CA ASP A 84 1.24 2.39 -4.68
C ASP A 84 0.17 1.38 -4.32
N TYR A 85 0.48 0.38 -3.48
CA TYR A 85 -0.50 -0.54 -2.94
C TYR A 85 -1.62 0.18 -2.19
N ILE A 86 -1.28 1.09 -1.27
CA ILE A 86 -2.28 1.85 -0.49
C ILE A 86 -3.09 2.77 -1.40
N LEU A 87 -2.42 3.56 -2.25
CA LEU A 87 -3.11 4.51 -3.13
C LEU A 87 -4.04 3.82 -4.13
N THR A 88 -3.59 2.70 -4.70
CA THR A 88 -4.38 1.85 -5.59
C THR A 88 -5.58 1.27 -4.84
N ARG A 89 -5.35 0.58 -3.71
CA ARG A 89 -6.42 -0.06 -2.91
C ARG A 89 -7.50 0.94 -2.50
N ASN A 90 -7.10 2.16 -2.15
CA ASN A 90 -8.01 3.23 -1.70
C ASN A 90 -8.54 4.13 -2.84
N GLN A 91 -8.13 3.88 -4.09
CA GLN A 91 -8.56 4.66 -5.26
C GLN A 91 -8.24 6.16 -5.14
N HIS A 92 -7.08 6.52 -4.58
CA HIS A 92 -6.63 7.91 -4.42
C HIS A 92 -6.17 8.60 -5.73
N GLY A 93 -6.46 8.00 -6.89
CA GLY A 93 -6.16 8.57 -8.21
C GLY A 93 -4.70 8.41 -8.67
N ALA A 94 -3.89 7.68 -7.91
CA ALA A 94 -2.50 7.33 -8.19
C ALA A 94 -2.21 5.88 -7.75
N GLY A 95 -1.11 5.30 -8.22
CA GLY A 95 -0.64 3.97 -7.83
C GLY A 95 -0.05 3.17 -8.98
N PHE A 96 -0.32 1.87 -9.03
CA PHE A 96 0.36 0.94 -9.95
C PHE A 96 0.18 1.25 -11.45
N TRP A 97 -0.80 2.08 -11.81
CA TRP A 97 -1.09 2.46 -13.19
C TRP A 97 -0.45 3.80 -13.62
N ASP A 98 0.34 4.45 -12.77
CA ASP A 98 0.91 5.79 -13.03
C ASP A 98 1.99 5.81 -14.12
N GLY A 99 2.41 4.63 -14.59
CA GLY A 99 3.41 4.47 -15.65
C GLY A 99 4.81 4.16 -15.13
N ASP A 100 4.98 4.07 -13.82
CA ASP A 100 6.24 3.68 -13.17
C ASP A 100 6.49 2.17 -13.18
N TRP A 101 5.47 1.40 -13.54
CA TRP A 101 5.44 -0.05 -13.52
C TRP A 101 5.35 -0.65 -14.91
N ASN A 102 6.01 -1.79 -15.09
CA ASN A 102 5.93 -2.58 -16.30
C ASN A 102 4.48 -2.92 -16.63
N LYS A 103 4.06 -2.59 -17.86
CA LYS A 103 2.68 -2.79 -18.33
C LYS A 103 2.17 -4.23 -18.23
N ASN A 104 3.06 -5.24 -18.26
CA ASN A 104 2.64 -6.64 -18.13
C ASN A 104 2.21 -6.99 -16.70
N VAL A 105 2.69 -6.22 -15.71
CA VAL A 105 2.53 -6.47 -14.27
C VAL A 105 1.61 -5.44 -13.61
N SER A 106 1.60 -4.18 -14.06
CA SER A 106 0.81 -3.09 -13.47
C SER A 106 -0.69 -3.40 -13.36
N GLU A 107 -1.28 -4.03 -14.38
CA GLU A 107 -2.69 -4.45 -14.36
C GLU A 107 -2.95 -5.53 -13.30
N ILE A 108 -2.02 -6.49 -13.13
CA ILE A 108 -2.13 -7.54 -12.11
C ILE A 108 -2.11 -6.91 -10.70
N LEU A 109 -1.18 -5.99 -10.48
CA LEU A 109 -1.04 -5.28 -9.20
C LEU A 109 -2.29 -4.44 -8.91
N SER A 110 -2.74 -3.67 -9.90
CA SER A 110 -3.92 -2.80 -9.80
C SER A 110 -5.18 -3.60 -9.48
N ASP A 111 -5.47 -4.65 -10.26
CA ASP A 111 -6.65 -5.49 -10.07
C ASP A 111 -6.65 -6.19 -8.72
N ALA A 112 -5.48 -6.68 -8.28
CA ALA A 112 -5.36 -7.38 -7.01
C ALA A 112 -5.59 -6.43 -5.82
N ALA A 113 -5.05 -5.21 -5.85
CA ALA A 113 -5.25 -4.23 -4.80
C ALA A 113 -6.69 -3.67 -4.80
N HIS A 114 -7.27 -3.36 -5.97
CA HIS A 114 -8.68 -2.97 -6.09
C HIS A 114 -9.67 -4.07 -5.64
N SER A 115 -9.27 -5.34 -5.68
CA SER A 115 -10.11 -6.44 -5.20
C SER A 115 -10.23 -6.50 -3.67
N GLN A 116 -9.42 -5.72 -2.95
CA GLN A 116 -9.49 -5.61 -1.49
C GLN A 116 -10.37 -4.42 -1.10
N ILE A 117 -11.00 -4.52 0.07
CA ILE A 117 -11.84 -3.44 0.61
C ILE A 117 -10.92 -2.24 0.93
N PRO A 118 -11.26 -1.01 0.52
CA PRO A 118 -10.51 0.20 0.88
C PRO A 118 -10.29 0.30 2.39
N ILE A 119 -9.17 0.87 2.77
CA ILE A 119 -8.81 1.09 4.18
C ILE A 119 -9.26 2.49 4.56
N GLU A 120 -10.11 2.57 5.59
CA GLU A 120 -10.45 3.86 6.20
C GLU A 120 -9.65 4.04 7.49
N ALA A 121 -9.05 5.21 7.68
CA ALA A 121 -8.35 5.57 8.92
C ALA A 121 -9.10 6.67 9.66
N TYR A 122 -9.26 6.52 10.98
CA TYR A 122 -9.94 7.51 11.82
C TYR A 122 -9.30 7.64 13.20
N GLU A 123 -9.43 8.84 13.77
CA GLU A 123 -9.00 9.13 15.14
C GLU A 123 -10.00 8.56 16.16
N GLY A 124 -9.51 7.72 17.06
CA GLY A 124 -10.23 7.23 18.22
C GLY A 124 -10.16 8.19 19.41
N ARG A 125 -11.10 8.04 20.35
CA ARG A 125 -11.18 8.88 21.57
C ARG A 125 -9.98 8.75 22.50
N ASP A 126 -9.17 7.71 22.33
CA ASP A 126 -7.94 7.45 23.08
C ASP A 126 -6.69 8.08 22.43
N GLY A 127 -6.87 8.86 21.35
CA GLY A 127 -5.78 9.49 20.61
C GLY A 127 -5.00 8.51 19.73
N LYS A 128 -5.58 7.35 19.40
CA LYS A 128 -5.02 6.38 18.45
C LYS A 128 -5.74 6.44 17.12
N VAL A 129 -5.03 6.07 16.06
CA VAL A 129 -5.60 5.91 14.72
C VAL A 129 -5.99 4.45 14.53
N TYR A 130 -7.23 4.21 14.15
CA TYR A 130 -7.76 2.88 13.85
C TYR A 130 -7.93 2.73 12.35
N LEU A 131 -7.74 1.51 11.86
CA LEU A 131 -7.95 1.18 10.45
C LEU A 131 -9.18 0.27 10.36
N TYR A 132 -10.13 0.62 9.48
CA TYR A 132 -11.31 -0.20 9.20
C TYR A 132 -11.14 -0.92 7.86
#